data_AF-A0A850USC9-F1
#
_entry.id   AF-A0A850USC9-F1
#
_cell.length_a   1.000
_cell.length_b   1.000
_cell.length_c   1.000
_cell.angle_alpha   90.00
_cell.angle_beta   90.00
_cell.angle_gamma   90.00
#
_symmetry.space_group_name_H-M   'P 1'
#
loop_
_entity.id
_entity.type
_entity.pdbx_description
1 polymer ?
#
loop_
_entity_poly.entity_id
_entity_poly.type
_entity_poly.pdbx_seq_one_letter_code
_entity_poly.pdbx_strand_id
1 'polypeptide(L)'
;MGGKSTYMRQTALIVLLAHIGSFVPAASCELSLVDRIFTRIGSSDDLAGGRSTFMVEMSETANILHNATERSLVLMDEVGRGTSTFDGLSLAWAAAERLAHLRAYTLFATHYFELTVLPESEPLVANVHLNATEHNERIVFLHHVLPGPASQSYGLAVAQLAGVPSAVITRAREHLSRLETTSLPHEVAPQA
;
A
#
# COMPACT_ATOMS: atom_id res chain seq x y z
N MET A 1 0.17 11.31 -0.20
CA MET A 1 -0.78 12.32 -0.73
C MET A 1 -2.05 11.71 -1.32
N GLY A 2 -2.03 10.54 -1.96
CA GLY A 2 -3.26 9.97 -2.58
C GLY A 2 -4.38 9.53 -1.61
N GLY A 3 -4.18 9.55 -0.30
CA GLY A 3 -5.21 9.23 0.72
C GLY A 3 -5.17 7.82 1.32
N LYS A 4 -4.24 6.93 0.90
CA LYS A 4 -4.17 5.53 1.35
C LYS A 4 -4.09 5.41 2.87
N SER A 5 -3.11 6.07 3.49
CA SER A 5 -2.92 6.04 4.94
C SER A 5 -4.09 6.69 5.69
N THR A 6 -4.73 7.71 5.13
CA THR A 6 -5.95 8.32 5.70
C THR A 6 -7.11 7.33 5.68
N TYR A 7 -7.32 6.63 4.56
CA TYR A 7 -8.36 5.60 4.42
C TYR A 7 -8.16 4.43 5.39
N MET A 8 -6.92 4.04 5.61
CA MET A 8 -6.55 3.04 6.61
C MET A 8 -6.86 3.53 8.03
N ARG A 9 -6.33 4.70 8.41
CA ARG A 9 -6.53 5.26 9.76
C ARG A 9 -8.00 5.51 10.09
N GLN A 10 -8.80 6.01 9.16
CA GLN A 10 -10.23 6.21 9.40
C GLN A 10 -10.95 4.88 9.69
N THR A 11 -10.58 3.80 9.00
CA THR A 11 -11.15 2.46 9.23
C THR A 11 -10.84 2.00 10.65
N ALA A 12 -9.58 2.12 11.08
CA ALA A 12 -9.17 1.79 12.44
C ALA A 12 -9.90 2.63 13.51
N LEU A 13 -10.07 3.92 13.27
CA LEU A 13 -10.81 4.81 14.17
C LEU A 13 -12.30 4.47 14.26
N ILE A 14 -12.94 4.14 13.13
CA ILE A 14 -14.34 3.68 13.12
C ILE A 14 -14.50 2.42 13.97
N VAL A 15 -13.60 1.44 13.80
CA VAL A 15 -13.61 0.20 14.60
C VAL A 15 -13.43 0.50 16.08
N LEU A 16 -12.46 1.34 16.44
CA LEU A 16 -12.21 1.72 17.82
C LEU A 16 -13.42 2.42 18.46
N LEU A 17 -14.02 3.39 17.75
CA LEU A 17 -15.20 4.13 18.21
C LEU A 17 -16.40 3.20 18.44
N ALA A 18 -16.64 2.25 17.54
CA ALA A 18 -17.70 1.25 17.69
C ALA A 18 -17.47 0.38 18.94
N HIS A 19 -16.24 -0.05 19.18
CA HIS A 19 -15.90 -0.91 20.32
C HIS A 19 -15.97 -0.20 21.68
N ILE A 20 -15.85 1.12 21.74
CA ILE A 20 -16.09 1.91 22.97
C ILE A 20 -17.55 2.31 23.16
N GLY A 21 -18.46 1.88 22.28
CA GLY A 21 -19.89 2.21 22.33
C GLY A 21 -20.23 3.63 21.85
N SER A 22 -19.32 4.30 21.14
CA SER A 22 -19.57 5.61 20.54
C SER A 22 -20.29 5.47 19.20
N PHE A 23 -20.98 6.53 18.78
CA PHE A 23 -21.34 6.69 17.37
C PHE A 23 -20.07 6.81 16.52
N VAL A 24 -20.18 6.41 15.26
CA VAL A 24 -19.08 6.40 14.29
C VAL A 24 -19.35 7.40 13.16
N PRO A 25 -18.29 7.98 12.56
CA PRO A 25 -18.43 8.95 11.47
C PRO A 25 -18.74 8.26 10.13
N ALA A 26 -19.92 7.67 10.00
CA ALA A 26 -20.40 7.03 8.76
C ALA A 26 -21.92 7.22 8.62
N ALA A 27 -22.43 7.19 7.38
CA ALA A 27 -23.87 7.20 7.13
C ALA A 27 -24.55 5.92 7.66
N SER A 28 -23.85 4.79 7.61
CA SER A 28 -24.23 3.50 8.19
C SER A 28 -22.96 2.70 8.51
N CYS A 29 -23.00 1.85 9.53
CA CYS A 29 -21.88 0.98 9.90
C CYS A 29 -22.38 -0.36 10.41
N GLU A 30 -21.90 -1.45 9.79
CA GLU A 30 -22.04 -2.82 10.26
C GLU A 30 -20.63 -3.37 10.48
N LEU A 31 -20.38 -3.97 11.64
CA LEU A 31 -19.04 -4.31 12.08
C LEU A 31 -19.04 -5.63 12.85
N SER A 32 -18.14 -6.54 12.47
CA SER A 32 -17.83 -7.75 13.22
C SER A 32 -16.91 -7.43 14.40
N LEU A 33 -17.01 -8.20 15.49
CA LEU A 33 -16.11 -8.04 16.64
C LEU A 33 -14.64 -8.23 16.23
N VAL A 34 -13.83 -7.20 16.47
CA VAL A 34 -12.38 -7.21 16.27
C VAL A 34 -11.69 -7.47 17.60
N ASP A 35 -10.71 -8.38 17.62
CA ASP A 35 -9.96 -8.70 18.84
C ASP A 35 -8.78 -7.75 19.09
N ARG A 36 -8.09 -7.34 18.02
CA ARG A 36 -6.93 -6.44 18.05
C ARG A 36 -6.86 -5.59 16.78
N ILE A 37 -6.36 -4.38 16.93
CA ILE A 37 -6.00 -3.50 15.81
C ILE A 37 -4.47 -3.43 15.76
N PHE A 38 -3.89 -3.91 14.67
CA PHE A 38 -2.47 -3.86 14.38
C PHE A 38 -2.19 -2.78 13.34
N THR A 39 -1.20 -1.93 13.61
CA THR A 39 -0.80 -0.88 12.67
C THR A 39 0.68 -0.95 12.40
N ARG A 40 1.04 -1.13 11.13
CA ARG A 40 2.32 -0.66 10.60
C ARG A 40 2.08 0.52 9.68
N ILE A 41 1.88 1.71 10.26
CA ILE A 41 1.64 2.96 9.52
C ILE A 41 2.73 3.98 9.87
N GLY A 42 3.64 4.22 8.93
CA GLY A 42 4.72 5.22 9.06
C GLY A 42 5.97 4.72 9.80
N SER A 43 7.07 5.42 9.57
CA SER A 43 8.31 5.32 10.34
C SER A 43 8.59 6.69 10.94
N SER A 44 8.39 6.84 12.24
CA SER A 44 9.12 7.89 12.98
C SER A 44 10.49 7.30 13.32
N ASP A 45 11.56 7.97 12.88
CA ASP A 45 12.93 7.53 13.16
C ASP A 45 13.12 7.30 14.66
N ASP A 46 13.66 6.13 15.03
CA ASP A 46 14.27 5.92 16.34
C ASP A 46 15.78 6.16 16.22
N LEU A 47 16.15 7.42 15.94
CA LEU A 47 17.55 7.85 15.87
C LEU A 47 18.27 7.67 17.22
N ALA A 48 17.51 7.62 18.32
CA ALA A 48 18.02 7.48 19.69
C ALA A 48 18.33 6.04 20.08
N GLY A 49 17.63 5.04 19.53
CA GLY A 49 17.77 3.63 19.86
C GLY A 49 18.85 2.86 19.09
N GLY A 50 19.51 3.48 18.11
CA GLY A 50 20.59 2.85 17.33
C GLY A 50 20.13 1.71 16.41
N ARG A 51 18.83 1.64 16.10
CA ARG A 51 18.24 0.64 15.19
C ARG A 51 17.96 1.27 13.83
N SER A 52 18.20 0.53 12.75
CA SER A 52 17.83 1.00 11.41
C SER A 52 16.31 1.07 11.28
N THR A 53 15.81 2.04 10.52
CA THR A 53 14.38 2.21 10.24
C THR A 53 13.77 0.93 9.67
N PHE A 54 14.52 0.20 8.84
CA PHE A 54 14.11 -1.09 8.29
C PHE A 54 14.00 -2.19 9.38
N MET A 55 14.92 -2.24 10.36
CA MET A 55 14.83 -3.25 11.42
C MET A 55 13.64 -3.00 12.35
N VAL A 56 13.30 -1.73 12.63
CA VAL A 56 12.08 -1.37 13.37
C VAL A 56 10.85 -1.82 12.60
N GLU A 57 10.78 -1.50 11.30
CA GLU A 57 9.71 -1.94 10.41
C GLU A 57 9.52 -3.46 10.37
N MET A 58 10.62 -4.21 10.27
CA MET A 58 10.57 -5.68 10.27
C MET A 58 10.18 -6.24 11.63
N SER A 59 10.56 -5.61 12.73
CA SER A 59 10.16 -6.03 14.07
C SER A 59 8.66 -5.80 14.30
N GLU A 60 8.12 -4.68 13.82
CA GLU A 60 6.68 -4.40 13.85
C GLU A 60 5.92 -5.40 12.98
N THR A 61 6.39 -5.64 11.76
CA THR A 61 5.82 -6.65 10.85
C THR A 61 5.83 -8.04 11.49
N ALA A 62 6.94 -8.44 12.10
CA ALA A 62 7.06 -9.71 12.81
C ALA A 62 6.07 -9.82 13.97
N ASN A 63 5.91 -8.75 14.76
CA ASN A 63 4.93 -8.71 15.85
C ASN A 63 3.50 -8.88 15.34
N ILE A 64 3.14 -8.24 14.23
CA ILE A 64 1.82 -8.39 13.60
C ILE A 64 1.62 -9.85 13.17
N LEU A 65 2.54 -10.40 12.40
CA LEU A 65 2.42 -11.75 11.84
C LEU A 65 2.39 -12.87 12.91
N HIS A 66 3.03 -12.66 14.06
CA HIS A 66 3.00 -13.62 15.17
C HIS A 66 1.71 -13.56 15.99
N ASN A 67 1.05 -12.40 16.07
CA ASN A 67 0.01 -12.14 17.05
C ASN A 67 -1.36 -11.84 16.45
N ALA A 68 -1.46 -11.60 15.15
CA ALA A 68 -2.73 -11.43 14.46
C ALA A 68 -3.53 -12.75 14.49
N THR A 69 -4.86 -12.62 14.56
CA THR A 69 -5.81 -13.71 14.42
C THR A 69 -6.73 -13.43 13.23
N GLU A 70 -7.61 -14.38 12.89
CA GLU A 70 -8.67 -14.18 11.89
C GLU A 70 -9.64 -13.04 12.25
N ARG A 71 -9.68 -12.60 13.52
CA ARG A 71 -10.54 -11.50 13.98
C ARG A 71 -9.80 -10.17 14.12
N SER A 72 -8.51 -10.13 13.77
CA SER A 72 -7.71 -8.92 13.90
C SER A 72 -7.90 -8.00 12.70
N LEU A 73 -7.96 -6.69 12.96
CA LEU A 73 -7.80 -5.66 11.94
C LEU A 73 -6.31 -5.34 11.79
N VAL A 74 -5.77 -5.46 10.59
CA VAL A 74 -4.36 -5.24 10.29
C VAL A 74 -4.22 -4.14 9.24
N LEU A 75 -3.42 -3.12 9.53
CA LEU A 75 -3.13 -2.02 8.62
C LEU A 75 -1.64 -2.02 8.28
N MET A 76 -1.31 -2.38 7.05
CA MET A 76 0.06 -2.46 6.53
C MET A 76 0.28 -1.29 5.56
N ASP A 77 1.09 -0.31 5.93
CA ASP A 77 1.47 0.82 5.07
C ASP A 77 2.93 0.66 4.65
N GLU A 78 3.11 0.35 3.37
CA GLU A 78 4.37 0.53 2.67
C GLU A 78 5.54 -0.35 3.17
N VAL A 79 5.15 -1.50 3.74
CA VAL A 79 5.74 -2.84 3.58
C VAL A 79 7.02 -2.98 2.75
N GLY A 80 8.24 -3.00 3.29
CA GLY A 80 9.46 -3.47 2.62
C GLY A 80 10.26 -2.40 1.87
N ARG A 81 9.91 -1.11 1.96
CA ARG A 81 10.59 -0.07 1.16
C ARG A 81 11.95 0.38 1.68
N GLY A 82 12.33 0.01 2.90
CA GLY A 82 13.63 0.36 3.50
C GLY A 82 14.82 -0.49 3.05
N THR A 83 14.65 -1.39 2.08
CA THR A 83 15.68 -2.34 1.61
C THR A 83 15.73 -2.43 0.09
N SER A 84 16.50 -3.38 -0.46
CA SER A 84 16.55 -3.66 -1.90
C SER A 84 15.14 -3.90 -2.46
N THR A 85 14.89 -3.45 -3.70
CA THR A 85 13.55 -3.51 -4.28
C THR A 85 13.00 -4.94 -4.32
N PHE A 86 13.83 -5.92 -4.68
CA PHE A 86 13.42 -7.32 -4.76
C PHE A 86 13.24 -7.97 -3.39
N ASP A 87 14.11 -7.68 -2.41
CA ASP A 87 13.92 -8.20 -1.05
C ASP A 87 12.65 -7.60 -0.41
N GLY A 88 12.46 -6.29 -0.59
CA GLY A 88 11.29 -5.57 -0.10
C GLY A 88 9.99 -6.08 -0.69
N LEU A 89 9.96 -6.28 -2.02
CA LEU A 89 8.84 -6.88 -2.72
C LEU A 89 8.54 -8.29 -2.20
N SER A 90 9.57 -9.14 -2.08
CA SER A 90 9.42 -10.53 -1.65
C SER A 90 8.88 -10.63 -0.23
N LEU A 91 9.37 -9.80 0.69
CA LEU A 91 8.89 -9.73 2.07
C LEU A 91 7.46 -9.21 2.15
N ALA A 92 7.13 -8.14 1.40
CA ALA A 92 5.78 -7.59 1.36
C ALA A 92 4.78 -8.62 0.81
N TRP A 93 5.16 -9.33 -0.25
CA TRP A 93 4.36 -10.39 -0.85
C TRP A 93 4.07 -11.52 0.14
N ALA A 94 5.11 -12.11 0.73
CA ALA A 94 4.97 -13.21 1.69
C ALA A 94 4.16 -12.79 2.93
N ALA A 95 4.31 -11.54 3.40
CA ALA A 95 3.51 -11.01 4.49
C ALA A 95 2.02 -10.87 4.11
N ALA A 96 1.72 -10.39 2.90
CA ALA A 96 0.36 -10.27 2.41
C ALA A 96 -0.32 -11.65 2.25
N GLU A 97 0.37 -12.63 1.66
CA GLU A 97 -0.10 -14.02 1.57
C GLU A 97 -0.40 -14.60 2.95
N ARG A 98 0.53 -14.44 3.90
CA ARG A 98 0.35 -14.96 5.26
C ARG A 98 -0.88 -14.37 5.94
N LEU A 99 -1.13 -13.07 5.78
CA LEU A 99 -2.31 -12.40 6.35
C LEU A 99 -3.61 -12.85 5.65
N ALA A 100 -3.57 -13.09 4.33
CA ALA A 100 -4.69 -13.62 3.57
C ALA A 100 -5.06 -15.04 4.04
N HIS A 101 -4.07 -15.93 4.22
CA HIS A 101 -4.29 -17.30 4.74
C HIS A 101 -4.79 -17.31 6.17
N LEU A 102 -4.33 -16.37 7.01
CA LEU A 102 -4.85 -16.16 8.36
C LEU A 102 -6.30 -15.63 8.36
N ARG A 103 -6.75 -15.05 7.25
CA ARG A 103 -8.07 -14.41 7.06
C ARG A 103 -8.28 -13.20 7.98
N ALA A 104 -7.21 -12.52 8.37
CA ALA A 104 -7.30 -11.28 9.13
C ALA A 104 -7.86 -10.16 8.25
N TYR A 105 -8.66 -9.25 8.83
CA TYR A 105 -9.17 -8.08 8.13
C TYR A 105 -8.01 -7.13 7.81
N THR A 106 -7.47 -7.20 6.59
CA THR A 106 -6.21 -6.54 6.25
C THR A 106 -6.42 -5.42 5.22
N LEU A 107 -5.93 -4.23 5.54
CA LEU A 107 -5.72 -3.16 4.57
C LEU A 107 -4.22 -3.03 4.29
N PHE A 108 -3.83 -3.33 3.05
CA PHE A 108 -2.43 -3.33 2.62
C PHE A 108 -2.20 -2.22 1.58
N ALA A 109 -1.60 -1.11 2.01
CA ALA A 109 -1.20 -0.03 1.11
C ALA A 109 0.24 -0.26 0.62
N THR A 110 0.43 -0.32 -0.68
CA THR A 110 1.74 -0.58 -1.29
C THR A 110 2.03 0.34 -2.47
N HIS A 111 3.31 0.39 -2.85
CA HIS A 111 3.80 0.96 -4.10
C HIS A 111 4.34 -0.10 -5.08
N TYR A 112 4.38 -1.37 -4.65
CA TYR A 112 4.69 -2.50 -5.51
C TYR A 112 3.48 -2.84 -6.37
N PHE A 113 3.57 -2.53 -7.67
CA PHE A 113 2.51 -2.87 -8.63
C PHE A 113 2.42 -4.39 -8.83
N GLU A 114 3.53 -5.09 -8.63
CA GLU A 114 3.62 -6.53 -8.71
C GLU A 114 2.63 -7.20 -7.74
N LEU A 115 2.42 -6.64 -6.54
CA LEU A 115 1.44 -7.17 -5.57
C LEU A 115 -0.01 -7.12 -6.08
N THR A 116 -0.30 -6.37 -7.14
CA THR A 116 -1.66 -6.29 -7.68
C THR A 116 -2.12 -7.56 -8.37
N VAL A 117 -1.22 -8.50 -8.70
CA VAL A 117 -1.64 -9.81 -9.24
C VAL A 117 -1.94 -10.83 -8.14
N LEU A 118 -1.71 -10.49 -6.86
CA LEU A 118 -1.99 -11.37 -5.73
C LEU A 118 -3.44 -11.92 -5.69
N PRO A 119 -4.51 -11.16 -6.05
CA PRO A 119 -5.86 -11.69 -6.17
C PRO A 119 -6.03 -12.87 -7.14
N GLU A 120 -5.10 -13.07 -8.08
CA GLU A 120 -5.13 -14.20 -9.02
C GLU A 120 -4.83 -15.53 -8.33
N SER A 121 -3.98 -15.51 -7.29
CA SER A 121 -3.61 -16.68 -6.48
C SER A 121 -4.34 -16.76 -5.14
N GLU A 122 -4.80 -15.64 -4.60
CA GLU A 122 -5.45 -15.54 -3.29
C GLU A 122 -6.91 -15.02 -3.41
N PRO A 123 -7.93 -15.92 -3.46
CA PRO A 123 -9.33 -15.55 -3.75
C PRO A 123 -9.99 -14.59 -2.76
N LEU A 124 -9.41 -14.41 -1.57
CA LEU A 124 -9.91 -13.51 -0.51
C LEU A 124 -9.29 -12.11 -0.59
N VAL A 125 -8.33 -11.91 -1.49
CA VAL A 125 -7.65 -10.63 -1.69
C VAL A 125 -8.33 -9.89 -2.84
N ALA A 126 -8.53 -8.58 -2.67
CA ALA A 126 -9.11 -7.72 -3.69
C ALA A 126 -8.30 -6.43 -3.83
N ASN A 127 -8.10 -6.01 -5.08
CA ASN A 127 -7.47 -4.72 -5.36
C ASN A 127 -8.48 -3.59 -5.22
N VAL A 128 -8.02 -2.52 -4.59
CA VAL A 128 -8.66 -1.21 -4.61
C VAL A 128 -7.59 -0.14 -4.80
N HIS A 129 -7.96 0.99 -5.38
CA HIS A 129 -7.07 2.13 -5.56
C HIS A 129 -7.78 3.44 -5.27
N LEU A 130 -7.00 4.49 -5.02
CA LEU A 130 -7.51 5.85 -4.88
C LEU A 130 -7.40 6.57 -6.22
N ASN A 131 -8.52 7.13 -6.67
CA ASN A 131 -8.60 7.77 -7.97
C ASN A 131 -7.84 9.11 -8.00
N ALA A 132 -7.15 9.36 -9.10
CA ALA A 132 -6.49 10.61 -9.42
C ALA A 132 -6.74 10.94 -10.89
N THR A 133 -6.93 12.21 -11.21
CA THR A 133 -7.16 12.67 -12.59
C THR A 133 -6.15 13.74 -12.95
N GLU A 134 -5.68 13.72 -14.20
CA GLU A 134 -4.84 14.78 -14.75
C GLU A 134 -5.72 15.85 -15.41
N HIS A 135 -5.54 17.10 -14.99
CA HIS A 135 -6.19 18.24 -15.60
C HIS A 135 -5.16 19.35 -15.84
N ASN A 136 -4.96 19.76 -17.09
CA ASN A 136 -4.01 20.81 -17.49
C ASN A 136 -2.59 20.60 -16.91
N GLU A 137 -2.04 19.38 -17.08
CA GLU A 137 -0.71 18.99 -16.57
C GLU A 137 -0.57 19.04 -15.03
N ARG A 138 -1.70 19.08 -14.30
CA ARG A 138 -1.75 19.00 -12.84
C ARG A 138 -2.57 17.80 -12.41
N ILE A 139 -2.04 17.06 -11.43
CA ILE A 139 -2.79 15.97 -10.80
C ILE A 139 -3.76 16.53 -9.77
N VAL A 140 -4.99 16.04 -9.83
CA VAL A 140 -6.02 16.23 -8.82
C VAL A 140 -6.33 14.88 -8.17
N PHE A 141 -6.11 14.77 -6.86
CA PHE A 141 -6.48 13.59 -6.09
C PHE A 141 -7.96 13.67 -5.71
N LEU A 142 -8.76 12.72 -6.19
CA LEU A 142 -10.21 12.69 -5.94
C LEU A 142 -10.55 12.01 -4.61
N HIS A 143 -9.60 11.31 -4.00
CA HIS A 143 -9.77 10.58 -2.73
C HIS A 143 -10.91 9.54 -2.72
N HIS A 144 -11.40 9.14 -3.89
CA HIS A 144 -12.40 8.09 -4.03
C HIS A 144 -11.71 6.75 -4.15
N VAL A 145 -12.10 5.80 -3.29
CA VAL A 145 -11.65 4.41 -3.40
C VAL A 145 -12.49 3.71 -4.47
N LEU A 146 -11.82 3.13 -5.46
CA LEU A 146 -12.43 2.40 -6.56
C LEU A 146 -11.90 0.95 -6.60
N PRO A 147 -12.73 -0.01 -7.05
CA PRO A 147 -12.28 -1.39 -7.23
C PRO A 147 -11.23 -1.49 -8.35
N GLY A 148 -10.41 -2.54 -8.26
CA GLY A 148 -9.35 -2.84 -9.23
C GLY A 148 -8.01 -2.19 -8.88
N PRO A 149 -6.93 -2.61 -9.56
CA PRO A 149 -5.59 -2.05 -9.35
C PRO A 149 -5.50 -0.63 -9.90
N ALA A 150 -4.49 0.12 -9.44
CA ALA A 150 -4.15 1.40 -10.05
C ALA A 150 -3.59 1.17 -11.47
N SER A 151 -4.01 1.98 -12.43
CA SER A 151 -3.57 1.84 -13.83
C SER A 151 -2.17 2.41 -14.11
N GLN A 152 -1.71 3.38 -13.32
CA GLN A 152 -0.45 4.09 -13.55
C GLN A 152 0.20 4.60 -12.26
N SER A 153 1.53 4.78 -12.29
CA SER A 153 2.30 5.44 -11.24
C SER A 153 2.41 6.94 -11.53
N TYR A 154 1.99 7.76 -10.57
CA TYR A 154 1.97 9.22 -10.72
C TYR A 154 3.24 9.91 -10.20
N GLY A 155 4.35 9.18 -10.02
CA GLY A 155 5.56 9.69 -9.37
C GLY A 155 6.14 10.95 -10.01
N LEU A 156 6.28 10.97 -11.34
CA LEU A 156 6.82 12.13 -12.06
C LEU A 156 5.89 13.34 -12.01
N ALA A 157 4.59 13.12 -12.09
CA ALA A 157 3.61 14.20 -12.04
C ALA A 157 3.45 14.78 -10.63
N VAL A 158 3.63 13.97 -9.57
CA VAL A 158 3.77 14.47 -8.19
C VAL A 158 5.04 15.31 -8.03
N ALA A 159 6.17 14.89 -8.63
CA ALA A 159 7.40 15.68 -8.61
C ALA A 159 7.24 17.03 -9.34
N GLN A 160 6.53 17.05 -10.47
CA GLN A 160 6.18 18.29 -11.17
C GLN A 160 5.31 19.21 -10.31
N LEU A 161 4.30 18.67 -9.62
CA LEU A 161 3.47 19.42 -8.67
C LEU A 161 4.28 20.00 -7.50
N ALA A 162 5.30 19.27 -7.04
CA ALA A 162 6.22 19.72 -6.00
C ALA A 162 7.20 20.81 -6.46
N GLY A 163 7.17 21.20 -7.75
CA GLY A 163 8.01 22.25 -8.31
C GLY A 163 9.39 21.78 -8.76
N VAL A 164 9.58 20.47 -8.99
CA VAL A 164 10.82 19.97 -9.59
C VAL A 164 10.99 20.58 -11.00
N PRO A 165 12.19 21.10 -11.35
CA PRO A 165 12.40 21.78 -12.63
C PRO A 165 12.00 20.93 -13.83
N SER A 166 11.35 21.55 -14.82
CA SER A 166 10.83 20.87 -16.02
C SER A 166 11.91 20.08 -16.77
N ALA A 167 13.14 20.62 -16.86
CA ALA A 167 14.26 19.92 -17.46
C ALA A 167 14.59 18.57 -16.78
N VAL A 168 14.43 18.50 -15.46
CA VAL A 168 14.63 17.26 -14.68
C VAL A 168 13.48 16.29 -14.94
N ILE A 169 12.23 16.77 -14.95
CA ILE A 169 11.04 15.94 -15.25
C ILE A 169 11.13 15.34 -16.66
N THR A 170 11.52 16.14 -17.67
CA THR A 170 11.71 15.66 -19.05
C THR A 170 12.76 14.55 -19.10
N ARG A 171 13.91 14.75 -18.47
CA ARG A 171 14.95 13.71 -18.38
C ARG A 171 14.48 12.46 -17.65
N ALA A 172 13.78 12.62 -16.53
CA ALA A 172 13.25 11.49 -15.76
C ALA A 172 12.25 10.67 -16.59
N ARG A 173 11.42 11.32 -17.41
CA ARG A 173 10.51 10.66 -18.35
C ARG A 173 11.27 9.86 -19.42
N GLU A 174 12.34 10.42 -19.99
CA GLU A 174 13.21 9.69 -20.93
C GLU A 174 13.81 8.42 -20.30
N HIS A 175 14.28 8.52 -19.05
CA HIS A 175 14.82 7.38 -18.31
C HIS A 175 13.75 6.32 -18.01
N LEU A 176 12.57 6.74 -17.57
CA LEU A 176 11.45 5.83 -17.28
C LEU A 176 11.07 5.01 -18.51
N SER A 177 10.91 5.65 -19.68
CA SER A 177 10.57 4.94 -20.92
C SER A 177 11.63 3.90 -21.31
N ARG A 178 12.92 4.18 -21.07
CA ARG A 178 14.00 3.20 -21.31
C ARG A 178 13.92 2.01 -20.36
N LEU A 179 13.64 2.26 -19.08
CA LEU A 179 13.47 1.20 -18.08
C LEU A 179 12.27 0.32 -18.40
N GLU A 180 11.12 0.90 -18.75
CA GLU A 180 9.93 0.15 -19.16
C GLU A 180 10.21 -0.73 -20.40
N THR A 181 10.97 -0.21 -21.37
CA THR A 181 11.36 -1.00 -22.56
C THR A 181 12.32 -2.14 -22.23
N THR A 182 13.16 -1.99 -21.20
CA THR A 182 14.14 -3.01 -20.78
C THR A 182 13.53 -4.04 -19.82
N SER A 183 12.52 -3.63 -19.05
CA SER A 183 11.86 -4.45 -18.03
C SER A 183 10.69 -5.30 -18.55
N LEU A 184 10.24 -5.10 -19.79
CA LEU A 184 9.31 -6.01 -20.47
C LEU A 184 10.06 -7.31 -20.83
N PRO A 185 9.74 -8.47 -20.22
CA PRO A 185 10.23 -9.75 -20.72
C PRO A 185 9.63 -9.99 -22.11
N HIS A 186 10.43 -10.57 -23.00
CA HIS A 186 9.96 -11.17 -24.25
C HIS A 186 8.63 -11.91 -24.03
N GLU A 187 7.56 -11.46 -24.68
CA GLU A 187 6.41 -12.32 -24.97
C GLU A 187 6.95 -13.62 -25.57
N VAL A 188 6.77 -14.72 -24.86
CA VAL A 188 6.98 -16.05 -25.42
C VAL A 188 5.94 -16.22 -26.51
N ALA A 189 6.37 -16.11 -27.77
CA ALA A 189 5.54 -16.42 -28.92
C ALA A 189 4.95 -17.84 -28.75
N PRO A 190 3.66 -18.06 -29.08
CA PRO A 190 3.08 -19.39 -29.02
C PRO A 190 3.80 -20.26 -30.06
N GLN A 191 4.50 -21.29 -29.60
CA GLN A 191 4.96 -22.34 -30.50
C GLN A 191 3.74 -23.17 -30.91
N ALA A 192 3.54 -23.21 -32.23
CA ALA A 192 2.48 -23.93 -32.93
C ALA A 192 2.59 -25.45 -32.77
#